data_AF-A0A4R0NI07-F1
#
_entry.id   AF-A0A4R0NI07-F1
#
_cell.length_a   1.000
_cell.length_b   1.000
_cell.length_c   1.000
_cell.angle_alpha   90.00
_cell.angle_beta   90.00
_cell.angle_gamma   90.00
#
_symmetry.space_group_name_H-M   'P 1'
#
loop_
_entity.id
_entity.type
_entity.pdbx_description
1 polymer ?
#
loop_
_entity_poly.entity_id
_entity_poly.type
_entity_poly.pdbx_seq_one_letter_code
_entity_poly.pdbx_strand_id
1 'polypeptide(L)' 'MRTSEEKMLAVEAWRTSGLSQNEYCKTLGVKRTTFANWVSRNRRKQAVPNFVRVTIPPVAISTAVEVIYPNGVIIKA' A
#
# COMPACT_ATOMS: atom_id res chain seq x y z
N MET A 1 18.86 6.76 28.25
CA MET A 1 18.51 6.57 26.82
C MET A 1 17.73 5.26 26.75
N ARG A 2 16.48 5.21 26.23
CA ARG A 2 15.72 3.94 26.18
C ARG A 2 16.37 2.96 25.20
N THR A 3 16.49 1.69 25.59
CA THR A 3 17.07 0.62 24.76
C THR A 3 16.16 0.31 23.56
N SER A 4 16.65 -0.45 22.58
CA SER A 4 15.80 -0.85 21.44
C SER A 4 14.64 -1.75 21.87
N GLU A 5 14.89 -2.61 22.85
CA GLU A 5 13.92 -3.56 23.39
C GLU A 5 12.78 -2.86 24.14
N GLU A 6 13.10 -1.90 25.00
CA GLU A 6 12.09 -1.09 25.70
C GLU A 6 11.16 -0.34 24.73
N LYS A 7 11.70 0.13 23.60
CA LYS A 7 10.91 0.81 22.56
C LYS A 7 9.98 -0.16 21.84
N MET A 8 10.43 -1.38 21.57
CA MET A 8 9.59 -2.43 20.99
C MET A 8 8.45 -2.80 21.94
N LEU A 9 8.76 -3.07 23.21
CA LEU A 9 7.76 -3.41 24.21
C LEU A 9 6.73 -2.29 24.40
N ALA A 10 7.18 -1.02 24.41
CA ALA A 10 6.27 0.13 24.47
C ALA A 10 5.32 0.20 23.26
N VAL A 11 5.78 -0.17 22.06
CA VAL A 11 4.93 -0.20 20.85
C VAL A 11 3.95 -1.37 20.89
N GLU A 12 4.33 -2.53 21.44
CA GLU A 12 3.42 -3.67 21.60
C GLU A 12 2.34 -3.39 22.64
N ALA A 13 2.73 -2.85 23.81
CA ALA A 13 1.78 -2.42 24.84
C ALA A 13 0.82 -1.33 24.33
N TRP A 14 1.30 -0.42 23.48
CA TRP A 14 0.41 0.54 22.81
C TRP A 14 -0.61 -0.15 21.90
N ARG A 15 -0.18 -1.11 21.08
CA ARG A 15 -1.07 -1.83 20.15
C ARG A 15 -2.15 -2.61 20.88
N THR A 16 -1.87 -3.15 22.07
CA THR A 16 -2.87 -3.85 22.90
C THR A 16 -3.73 -2.88 23.71
N SER A 17 -3.24 -1.69 24.04
CA SER A 17 -3.99 -0.71 24.85
C SER A 17 -5.23 -0.12 24.17
N GLY A 18 -5.30 -0.14 22.83
CA GLY A 18 -6.38 0.52 22.07
C GLY A 18 -6.36 2.06 22.12
N LEU A 19 -5.40 2.67 22.80
CA LEU A 19 -5.25 4.12 22.90
C LEU A 19 -4.73 4.71 21.58
N SER A 20 -5.03 5.99 21.34
CA SER A 20 -4.36 6.72 20.27
C SER A 20 -2.87 6.91 20.59
N GLN A 21 -2.02 7.07 19.56
CA GLN A 21 -0.60 7.37 19.77
C GLN A 21 -0.39 8.61 20.64
N ASN A 22 -1.29 9.60 20.52
CA ASN A 22 -1.18 10.86 21.23
C ASN A 22 -1.46 10.68 22.73
N GLU A 23 -2.46 9.89 23.10
CA GLU A 23 -2.77 9.60 24.50
C GLU A 23 -1.67 8.74 25.13
N TYR A 24 -1.21 7.71 24.43
CA TYR A 24 -0.18 6.81 24.95
C TYR A 24 1.18 7.50 25.09
N CYS A 25 1.53 8.43 24.21
CA CYS A 25 2.79 9.15 24.35
C CYS A 25 2.79 10.13 25.54
N LYS A 26 1.62 10.61 25.98
CA LYS A 26 1.47 11.41 27.21
C LYS A 26 1.77 10.59 28.46
N THR A 27 1.31 9.33 28.53
CA THR A 27 1.56 8.46 29.71
C THR A 27 3.04 8.10 29.84
N LEU A 28 3.75 7.94 28.72
CA LEU A 28 5.18 7.64 28.69
C LEU A 28 6.11 8.85 28.80
N GLY A 29 5.57 10.08 28.75
CA GLY A 29 6.34 11.32 28.72
C GLY A 29 7.19 11.49 27.45
N VAL A 30 6.75 10.95 26.32
CA VAL A 30 7.51 10.96 25.06
C VAL A 30 6.81 11.85 24.04
N LYS A 31 7.58 12.60 23.24
CA LYS A 31 7.02 13.36 22.12
C LYS A 31 6.36 12.40 21.11
N ARG A 32 5.18 12.78 20.62
CA ARG A 32 4.43 12.02 19.60
C ARG A 32 5.29 11.64 18.39
N THR A 33 6.14 12.55 17.92
CA THR A 33 7.03 12.33 16.76
C THR A 33 8.07 11.24 17.02
N THR A 34 8.65 11.23 18.22
CA THR A 34 9.60 10.20 18.66
C THR A 34 8.91 8.83 18.74
N PHE A 35 7.71 8.79 19.31
CA PHE A 35 6.94 7.56 19.41
C PHE A 35 6.52 7.03 18.02
N ALA A 36 6.08 7.92 17.12
CA ALA A 36 5.78 7.57 15.74
C ALA A 36 7.00 6.96 15.02
N ASN A 37 8.21 7.46 15.27
CA ASN A 37 9.43 6.85 14.72
C ASN A 37 9.62 5.40 15.19
N TRP A 38 9.37 5.13 16.48
CA TRP A 38 9.46 3.76 17.03
C TRP A 38 8.43 2.83 16.38
N VAL A 39 7.19 3.32 16.20
CA VAL A 39 6.13 2.56 15.51
C VAL A 39 6.52 2.25 14.07
N SER A 40 7.05 3.22 13.33
CA SER A 40 7.51 3.01 11.94
C SER A 40 8.66 2.01 11.84
N ARG A 41 9.62 2.05 12.77
CA ARG A 41 10.73 1.08 12.81
C ARG A 41 10.28 -0.33 13.22
N ASN A 42 9.23 -0.42 14.04
CA ASN A 42 8.62 -1.69 14.45
C ASN A 42 7.48 -2.15 13.50
N ARG A 43 7.26 -1.45 12.39
CA ARG A 43 6.44 -1.96 11.30
C ARG A 43 7.28 -3.03 10.63
N ARG A 44 6.88 -4.30 10.77
CA ARG A 44 7.42 -5.37 9.93
C ARG A 44 7.43 -4.85 8.50
N LYS A 45 8.56 -4.94 7.80
CA LYS A 45 8.64 -4.65 6.37
C LYS A 45 7.69 -5.64 5.69
N GLN A 46 6.41 -5.30 5.66
CA GLN A 46 5.47 -5.83 4.70
C GLN A 46 6.16 -5.53 3.38
N ALA A 47 6.67 -6.57 2.72
CA ALA A 47 7.15 -6.46 1.36
C ALA A 47 5.92 -6.20 0.49
N VAL A 48 5.35 -5.00 0.64
CA VAL A 48 4.37 -4.50 -0.30
C VAL A 48 5.20 -4.27 -1.55
N PRO A 49 4.97 -5.04 -2.62
CA PRO A 49 5.72 -4.82 -3.85
C PRO A 49 5.44 -3.38 -4.28
N ASN A 50 6.50 -2.61 -4.57
CA ASN A 50 6.37 -1.22 -5.04
C ASN A 50 5.57 -1.12 -6.35
N PHE A 51 5.39 -2.25 -7.03
CA PHE A 51 4.62 -2.37 -8.26
C PHE A 51 3.51 -3.39 -8.08
N VAL A 52 2.30 -3.03 -8.51
CA VAL A 52 1.14 -3.92 -8.56
C VAL A 52 0.95 -4.35 -10.01
N ARG A 53 0.83 -5.66 -10.26
CA ARG A 53 0.49 -6.17 -11.59
C ARG A 53 -0.95 -5.78 -11.92
N VAL A 54 -1.12 -5.01 -12.99
CA VAL A 54 -2.45 -4.71 -13.55
C VAL A 54 -2.78 -5.79 -14.56
N THR A 55 -3.87 -6.53 -14.31
CA THR A 55 -4.42 -7.48 -15.30
C THR A 55 -5.24 -6.69 -16.30
N ILE A 56 -4.79 -6.63 -17.55
CA ILE A 56 -5.58 -6.05 -18.65
C ILE A 56 -6.54 -7.14 -19.12
N PRO A 57 -7.86 -6.90 -19.16
CA PRO A 57 -8.80 -7.87 -19.72
C PRO A 57 -8.44 -8.10 -21.20
N PRO A 58 -8.56 -9.34 -21.70
CA PRO A 58 -8.35 -9.60 -23.12
C PRO A 58 -9.35 -8.73 -23.91
N VAL A 59 -8.83 -7.78 -24.68
CA VAL A 59 -9.62 -7.12 -25.71
C VAL A 59 -9.99 -8.20 -26.69
N ALA A 60 -11.29 -8.46 -26.83
CA ALA A 60 -11.80 -9.28 -27.92
C ALA A 60 -11.47 -8.51 -29.20
N ILE A 61 -10.35 -8.86 -29.83
CA ILE A 61 -10.05 -8.41 -31.19
C ILE A 61 -11.14 -9.05 -32.03
N SER A 62 -12.14 -8.28 -32.45
CA SER A 62 -13.08 -8.75 -33.45
C SER A 62 -12.26 -9.09 -34.68
N THR A 63 -12.21 -10.37 -35.04
CA THR A 63 -11.60 -10.83 -36.30
C THR A 63 -12.37 -10.33 -37.52
N ALA A 64 -13.46 -9.60 -37.31
CA ALA A 64 -14.22 -8.96 -38.36
C ALA A 64 -13.40 -7.81 -38.97
N VAL A 65 -12.90 -8.00 -40.17
CA VAL A 65 -12.12 -6.98 -40.90
C VAL A 65 -12.99 -6.40 -42.00
N GLU A 66 -13.14 -5.07 -42.03
CA GLU A 66 -13.79 -4.35 -43.11
C GLU A 66 -12.72 -3.79 -44.06
N VAL A 67 -12.71 -4.25 -45.30
CA VAL A 67 -11.83 -3.76 -46.37
C VAL A 67 -12.62 -2.79 -47.23
N ILE A 68 -12.18 -1.53 -47.30
CA ILE A 68 -12.82 -0.46 -48.07
C ILE A 68 -11.91 -0.08 -49.24
N TYR A 69 -12.41 -0.24 -50.46
CA TYR A 69 -11.68 0.15 -51.67
C TYR A 69 -12.01 1.58 -52.12
N PRO A 70 -11.09 2.28 -52.81
CA PRO A 70 -11.32 3.65 -53.31
C PRO A 70 -12.49 3.78 -54.30
N ASN A 71 -12.91 2.68 -54.90
CA ASN A 71 -14.08 2.61 -55.80
C ASN A 71 -15.42 2.43 -55.05
N GLY A 72 -15.41 2.49 -53.71
CA GLY A 72 -16.61 2.38 -52.86
C GLY A 72 -17.04 0.95 -52.53
N VAL A 73 -16.27 -0.07 -52.93
CA VAL A 73 -16.56 -1.46 -52.57
C VAL A 73 -16.12 -1.73 -51.12
N ILE A 74 -17.00 -2.35 -50.35
CA ILE A 74 -16.79 -2.71 -48.94
C ILE A 74 -16.93 -4.22 -48.77
N ILE A 75 -15.90 -4.89 -48.25
CA ILE A 75 -15.89 -6.32 -47.96
C ILE A 75 -15.79 -6.52 -46.45
N LYS A 76 -16.70 -7.32 -45.89
CA LYS A 76 -16.70 -7.71 -44.47
C LYS A 76 -16.34 -9.18 -44.38
N ALA A 77 -15.22 -9.49 -43.71
CA ALA A 77 -14.76 -10.86 -43.43
C ALA A 77 -14.99 -11.18 -41.95
#